data_AF-H9V311-F1
#
_entry.id   AF-H9V311-F1
#
_cell.length_a   1.000
_cell.length_b   1.000
_cell.length_c   1.000
_cell.angle_alpha   90.00
_cell.angle_beta   90.00
_cell.angle_gamma   90.00
#
_symmetry.space_group_name_H-M   'P 1'
#
loop_
_entity.id
_entity.type
_entity.pdbx_description
1 polymer ?
#
loop_
_entity_poly.entity_id
_entity_poly.type
_entity_poly.pdbx_seq_one_letter_code
_entity_poly.pdbx_strand_id
1 'polypeptide(L)'
;MVIYAPVEISAIHQVMNGNDSINVALLPSGFVILPEGPPESRSVIDNRQVEGTILTIAFQILVNDLPSAKLTLESVETVNNLISCTAQRIKAALHKVEDV
;
A
#
# COMPACT_ATOMS: atom_id res chain seq x y z
N MET A 1 -4.04 8.48 7.44
CA MET A 1 -2.97 7.93 6.59
C MET A 1 -2.26 6.84 7.38
N VAL A 2 -1.85 5.76 6.73
CA VAL A 2 -1.06 4.67 7.34
C VAL A 2 0.22 4.48 6.53
N ILE A 3 1.37 4.55 7.19
CA ILE A 3 2.69 4.30 6.60
C ILE A 3 3.42 3.31 7.51
N TYR A 4 4.05 2.32 6.91
CA TYR A 4 4.85 1.31 7.59
C TYR A 4 6.02 0.87 6.70
N ALA A 5 7.02 0.20 7.27
CA ALA A 5 8.11 -0.42 6.53
C ALA A 5 8.32 -1.84 7.09
N PRO A 6 8.02 -2.90 6.32
CA PRO A 6 8.33 -4.26 6.73
C PRO A 6 9.83 -4.44 6.91
N VAL A 7 10.23 -5.23 7.92
CA VAL A 7 11.62 -5.56 8.20
C VAL A 7 11.78 -7.08 8.21
N GLU A 8 12.80 -7.59 7.54
CA GLU A 8 13.08 -9.02 7.53
C GLU A 8 13.53 -9.49 8.93
N ILE A 9 12.95 -10.60 9.41
CA ILE A 9 13.25 -11.14 10.74
C ILE A 9 14.73 -11.51 10.87
N SER A 10 15.35 -12.01 9.80
CA SER A 10 16.78 -12.35 9.79
C SER A 10 17.66 -11.11 10.01
N ALA A 11 17.29 -9.97 9.42
CA ALA A 11 17.97 -8.70 9.59
C ALA A 11 17.83 -8.19 11.03
N ILE A 12 16.64 -8.34 11.63
CA ILE A 12 16.42 -8.00 13.05
C ILE A 12 17.34 -8.83 13.95
N HIS A 13 17.42 -10.15 13.72
CA HIS A 13 18.24 -11.04 14.53
C HIS A 13 19.74 -10.71 14.43
N GLN A 14 20.22 -10.35 13.24
CA GLN A 14 21.60 -9.90 13.05
C GLN A 14 21.92 -8.66 13.89
N VAL A 15 21.04 -7.65 13.85
CA VAL A 15 21.21 -6.43 14.65
C VAL A 15 21.14 -6.73 16.14
N MET A 16 20.22 -7.60 16.59
CA MET A 16 20.11 -7.99 18.00
C MET A 16 21.36 -8.73 18.52
N ASN A 17 22.08 -9.43 17.65
CA ASN A 17 23.36 -10.07 17.99
C ASN A 17 24.56 -9.11 17.96
N GLY A 18 24.31 -7.82 17.74
CA GLY A 18 25.35 -6.77 17.75
C GLY A 18 25.98 -6.49 16.40
N ASN A 19 25.43 -6.99 15.29
CA ASN A 19 25.89 -6.60 13.95
C ASN A 19 25.36 -5.21 13.56
N ASP A 20 26.00 -4.57 12.58
CA ASP A 20 25.62 -3.25 12.09
C ASP A 20 24.24 -3.22 11.44
N SER A 21 23.46 -2.18 11.74
CA SER A 21 22.11 -1.99 11.19
C SER A 21 22.08 -1.26 9.84
N ILE A 22 23.25 -0.91 9.28
CA ILE A 22 23.36 -0.06 8.07
C ILE A 22 22.77 -0.72 6.81
N ASN A 23 22.78 -2.06 6.76
CA ASN A 23 22.29 -2.84 5.62
C ASN A 23 20.85 -3.34 5.81
N VAL A 24 20.15 -2.90 6.85
CA VAL A 24 18.74 -3.27 7.04
C VAL A 24 17.88 -2.45 6.07
N ALA A 25 17.33 -3.12 5.06
CA ALA A 25 16.42 -2.49 4.12
C ALA A 25 15.10 -2.12 4.81
N LEU A 26 14.81 -0.82 4.89
CA LEU A 26 13.52 -0.28 5.30
C LEU A 26 12.85 0.32 4.07
N LEU A 27 11.82 -0.34 3.57
CA LEU A 27 11.11 0.07 2.35
C LEU A 27 9.70 0.57 2.73
N PRO A 28 9.47 1.89 2.78
CA PRO A 28 8.18 2.47 3.11
C PRO A 28 7.08 2.01 2.16
N SER A 29 5.94 1.66 2.74
CA SER A 29 4.70 1.36 2.03
C SER A 29 3.52 1.89 2.84
N GLY A 30 2.40 2.18 2.18
CA GLY A 30 1.27 2.78 2.87
C GLY A 30 0.14 3.20 1.96
N PHE A 31 -0.88 3.81 2.58
CA PHE A 31 -2.01 4.36 1.87
C PHE A 31 -2.68 5.52 2.63
N VAL A 32 -3.46 6.30 1.87
CA VAL A 32 -4.33 7.35 2.41
C VAL A 32 -5.67 7.31 1.69
N ILE A 33 -6.74 7.59 2.43
CA ILE A 33 -8.10 7.71 1.92
C ILE A 33 -8.55 9.13 2.20
N LEU A 34 -8.94 9.84 1.15
CA LEU A 34 -9.39 11.23 1.21
C LEU A 34 -10.76 11.35 0.53
N PRO A 35 -11.61 12.30 0.94
CA PRO A 35 -12.86 12.57 0.24
C PRO A 35 -12.60 13.05 -1.20
N GLU A 36 -13.48 12.67 -2.11
CA GLU A 36 -13.45 13.09 -3.51
C GLU A 36 -13.96 14.52 -3.65
N GLY A 37 -13.07 15.49 -3.39
CA GLY A 37 -13.31 16.91 -3.63
C GLY A 37 -14.16 17.64 -2.58
N PRO A 38 -14.34 18.96 -2.73
CA PRO A 38 -15.15 19.77 -1.82
C PRO A 38 -16.62 19.34 -1.86
N PRO A 39 -17.39 19.58 -0.78
CA PRO A 39 -18.80 19.15 -0.68
C PRO A 39 -19.70 19.71 -1.79
N GLU A 40 -19.27 20.81 -2.41
CA GLU A 40 -19.93 21.50 -3.53
C GLU A 40 -19.83 20.73 -4.86
N SER A 41 -18.85 19.83 -4.99
CA SER A 41 -18.61 19.01 -6.19
C SER A 41 -19.22 17.62 -6.10
N ARG A 42 -19.98 17.32 -5.04
CA ARG A 42 -20.56 15.99 -4.82
C ARG A 42 -21.66 15.70 -5.84
N SER A 43 -21.59 14.54 -6.47
CA SER A 43 -22.61 14.09 -7.42
C SER A 43 -23.93 13.80 -6.69
N VAL A 44 -25.05 14.24 -7.26
CA VAL A 44 -26.39 13.91 -6.77
C VAL A 44 -26.94 12.81 -7.65
N ILE A 45 -27.13 11.62 -7.07
CA ILE A 45 -27.82 10.51 -7.72
C ILE A 45 -29.07 10.21 -6.88
N ASP A 46 -30.24 10.27 -7.51
CA ASP A 46 -31.53 9.94 -6.89
C ASP A 46 -31.81 10.73 -5.58
N ASN A 47 -31.63 12.06 -5.64
CA ASN A 47 -31.74 12.98 -4.48
C ASN A 47 -30.81 12.67 -3.29
N ARG A 48 -29.85 11.75 -3.44
CA ARG A 48 -28.82 11.47 -2.42
C ARG A 48 -27.50 12.06 -2.88
N GLN A 49 -26.85 12.76 -1.95
CA GLN A 49 -25.49 13.23 -2.16
C GLN A 49 -24.56 12.02 -2.03
N VAL A 50 -23.92 11.62 -3.13
CA VAL A 50 -22.95 10.52 -3.14
C VAL A 50 -21.58 11.12 -2.83
N GLU A 51 -21.00 10.69 -1.71
CA GLU A 51 -19.63 11.04 -1.34
C GLU A 51 -18.70 9.92 -1.80
N GLY A 52 -17.87 10.24 -2.79
CA GLY A 52 -16.78 9.36 -3.23
C GLY A 52 -15.53 9.56 -2.38
N THR A 53 -14.59 8.63 -2.50
CA THR A 53 -13.28 8.71 -1.85
C THR A 53 -12.17 8.37 -2.83
N ILE A 54 -11.05 9.08 -2.71
CA ILE A 54 -9.81 8.77 -3.41
C ILE A 54 -8.94 7.93 -2.49
N LEU A 55 -8.56 6.74 -2.96
CA LEU A 55 -7.57 5.87 -2.33
C LEU A 55 -6.23 6.03 -3.05
N THR A 56 -5.22 6.51 -2.34
CA THR A 56 -3.83 6.55 -2.82
C THR A 56 -3.03 5.49 -2.10
N ILE A 57 -2.38 4.60 -2.85
CA ILE A 57 -1.51 3.53 -2.33
C ILE A 57 -0.09 3.76 -2.84
N ALA A 58 0.89 3.60 -1.96
CA ALA A 58 2.30 3.73 -2.30
C ALA A 58 3.08 2.51 -1.79
N PHE A 59 3.96 1.98 -2.64
CA PHE A 59 4.89 0.91 -2.29
C PHE A 59 6.29 1.28 -2.72
N GLN A 60 7.25 1.08 -1.84
CA GLN A 60 8.65 0.94 -2.21
C GLN A 60 9.02 -0.54 -2.14
N ILE A 61 9.51 -1.10 -3.25
CA ILE A 61 9.82 -2.52 -3.38
C ILE A 61 11.22 -2.65 -3.98
N LEU A 62 12.07 -3.43 -3.32
CA LEU A 62 13.39 -3.81 -3.82
C LEU A 62 13.26 -5.21 -4.45
N VAL A 63 13.21 -5.26 -5.78
CA VAL A 63 13.13 -6.51 -6.54
C VAL A 63 14.51 -7.15 -6.69
N ASN A 64 15.55 -6.31 -6.78
CA ASN A 64 16.93 -6.73 -6.90
C ASN A 64 17.84 -5.65 -6.32
N ASP A 65 18.91 -6.06 -5.63
CA ASP A 65 19.90 -5.20 -5.00
C ASP A 65 21.05 -4.80 -5.94
N LEU A 66 21.16 -5.43 -7.11
CA LEU A 66 22.06 -5.02 -8.19
C LEU A 66 21.44 -3.88 -9.02
N PRO A 67 22.08 -2.71 -9.11
CA PRO A 67 21.57 -1.57 -9.89
C PRO A 67 21.40 -1.84 -11.40
N SER A 68 22.14 -2.84 -11.92
CA SER A 68 22.11 -3.25 -13.33
C SER A 68 21.06 -4.32 -13.62
N ALA A 69 20.41 -4.87 -12.59
CA ALA A 69 19.37 -5.87 -12.76
C ALA A 69 18.17 -5.26 -13.48
N LYS A 70 17.69 -5.96 -14.51
CA LYS A 70 16.50 -5.55 -15.25
C LYS A 70 15.26 -6.08 -14.55
N LEU A 71 14.21 -5.27 -14.52
CA LEU A 71 12.88 -5.73 -14.15
C LEU A 71 12.42 -6.78 -15.16
N THR A 72 11.92 -7.92 -14.65
CA THR A 72 11.31 -8.95 -15.49
C THR A 72 9.82 -8.67 -15.64
N LEU A 73 9.21 -9.22 -16.70
CA LEU A 73 7.76 -9.14 -16.89
C LEU A 73 6.99 -9.75 -15.70
N GLU A 74 7.52 -10.84 -15.14
CA GLU A 74 6.99 -11.52 -13.96
C GLU A 74 6.99 -10.61 -12.72
N SER A 75 8.05 -9.83 -12.50
CA SER A 75 8.10 -8.86 -11.39
C SER A 75 7.04 -7.76 -11.55
N VAL A 76 6.81 -7.29 -12.78
CA VAL A 76 5.78 -6.28 -13.07
C VAL A 76 4.39 -6.83 -12.78
N GLU A 77 4.10 -8.06 -13.22
CA GLU A 77 2.83 -8.73 -12.95
C GLU A 77 2.61 -8.91 -11.44
N THR A 78 3.64 -9.35 -10.71
CA THR A 78 3.59 -9.52 -9.26
C THR A 78 3.27 -8.20 -8.55
N VAL A 79 3.92 -7.10 -8.93
CA VAL A 79 3.66 -5.76 -8.35
C VAL A 79 2.24 -5.28 -8.67
N ASN A 80 1.77 -5.49 -9.90
CA ASN A 80 0.42 -5.11 -10.30
C ASN A 80 -0.65 -5.88 -9.50
N ASN A 81 -0.44 -7.19 -9.31
CA ASN A 81 -1.31 -8.04 -8.51
C ASN A 81 -1.29 -7.61 -7.04
N LEU A 82 -0.13 -7.24 -6.49
CA LEU A 82 -0.01 -6.71 -5.14
C LEU A 82 -0.81 -5.42 -4.94
N ILE A 83 -0.68 -4.45 -5.86
CA ILE A 83 -1.42 -3.18 -5.81
C ILE A 83 -2.93 -3.45 -5.88
N SER A 84 -3.35 -4.26 -6.85
CA SER A 84 -4.77 -4.58 -7.08
C SER A 84 -5.39 -5.30 -5.88
N CYS A 85 -4.70 -6.32 -5.35
CA CYS A 85 -5.14 -7.07 -4.18
C CYS A 85 -5.19 -6.17 -2.93
N THR A 86 -4.20 -5.29 -2.73
CA THR A 86 -4.20 -4.34 -1.61
C THR A 86 -5.39 -3.38 -1.70
N ALA A 87 -5.65 -2.80 -2.87
CA ALA A 87 -6.81 -1.93 -3.08
C ALA A 87 -8.13 -2.65 -2.78
N GLN A 88 -8.29 -3.88 -3.29
CA GLN A 88 -9.47 -4.70 -3.03
C GLN A 88 -9.63 -5.02 -1.54
N ARG A 89 -8.55 -5.38 -0.84
CA ARG A 89 -8.59 -5.69 0.60
C ARG A 89 -8.92 -4.46 1.45
N ILE A 90 -8.36 -3.29 1.13
CA ILE A 90 -8.71 -2.04 1.79
C ILE A 90 -10.20 -1.75 1.58
N LYS A 91 -10.69 -1.86 0.34
CA LYS A 91 -12.12 -1.67 0.03
C LYS A 91 -13.00 -2.65 0.80
N ALA A 92 -12.65 -3.93 0.84
CA ALA A 92 -13.39 -4.96 1.55
C ALA A 92 -13.42 -4.72 3.07
N ALA A 93 -12.32 -4.28 3.67
CA ALA A 93 -12.24 -3.97 5.10
C ALA A 93 -13.09 -2.75 5.51
N LEU A 94 -13.41 -1.88 4.56
CA LEU A 94 -14.21 -0.67 4.77
C LEU A 94 -15.67 -0.82 4.34
N HIS A 95 -16.00 -1.89 3.61
CA HIS A 95 -17.39 -2.27 3.40
C HIS A 95 -17.99 -2.66 4.75
N LYS A 96 -19.09 -2.00 5.14
CA LYS A 96 -19.90 -2.47 6.26
C LYS A 96 -20.37 -3.89 5.96
N VAL A 97 -20.11 -4.82 6.87
CA VAL A 97 -20.98 -5.98 7.04
C VAL A 97 -22.30 -5.39 7.53
N GLU A 98 -23.31 -5.35 6.66
CA GLU A 98 -24.68 -5.21 7.13
C GLU A 98 -25.04 -6.54 7.77
N ASP A 99 -24.74 -6.69 9.06
CA ASP A 99 -25.38 -7.71 9.90
C ASP A 99 -26.88 -7.37 9.94
N VAL A 100 -27.66 -8.13 9.18
CA VAL A 100 -29.11 -8.33 9.34
C VAL A 100 -29.37 -9.83 9.40
#